data_AF-C0CK47-F1
#
_entry.id   AF-C0CK47-F1
#
_cell.length_a   1.000
_cell.length_b   1.000
_cell.length_c   1.000
_cell.angle_alpha   90.00
_cell.angle_beta   90.00
_cell.angle_gamma   90.00
#
_symmetry.space_group_name_H-M   'P 1'
#
loop_
_entity.id
_entity.type
_entity.pdbx_description
1 polymer ?
#
loop_
_entity_poly.entity_id
_entity_poly.type
_entity_poly.pdbx_seq_one_letter_code
_entity_poly.pdbx_strand_id
1 'polypeptide(L)'
;MTTFLEMKQKIKNFYGQYEIYIVPFLKFILALASFIWINSMLGFTEALNSPFVVVILALLCAILPANLILYLSFAMVIGHCYGIGIEVAAFALVLILFMLILFLRFSNKVNLVMIFTPLTMGLHIPALLPVGSGLLASPMAALPAGCGVIFYYFIDLVREQSAVLQNQDTEIPQKLKVLMDGLMKNQEMWMTMIAFVAVILLVYAIRTRAFDYAWRVSIVAGGVTYIFLMLIGGLFLNVQTSILELLIFSVIAILIGMVLELFVFGGDYSRTERLEYEDDEYYYYVKAVPKATVATSERNIKKINAAPEREEENKPNKKGAEYVVSRSREQWEPQGESLDSIPTERMERTSELEADALPLKDASEIKEVDFEKKLEESLKDL
;
A
#
# COMPACT_ATOMS: atom_id res chain seq x y z
N MET A 1 -1.19 -0.64 28.23
CA MET A 1 -1.20 -1.54 27.06
C MET A 1 -2.58 -2.15 26.81
N THR A 2 -3.26 -2.68 27.83
CA THR A 2 -4.61 -3.26 27.71
C THR A 2 -5.65 -2.30 27.09
N THR A 3 -5.69 -1.05 27.54
CA THR A 3 -6.63 -0.03 27.02
C THR A 3 -6.43 0.31 25.54
N PHE A 4 -5.18 0.34 25.05
CA PHE A 4 -4.88 0.60 23.63
C PHE A 4 -5.30 -0.56 22.74
N LEU A 5 -5.13 -1.80 23.20
CA LEU A 5 -5.53 -2.99 22.45
C LEU A 5 -7.06 -3.15 22.42
N GLU A 6 -7.74 -2.87 23.53
CA GLU A 6 -9.21 -2.79 23.56
C GLU A 6 -9.74 -1.70 22.63
N MET A 7 -9.09 -0.53 22.61
CA MET A 7 -9.44 0.55 21.69
C MET A 7 -9.23 0.14 20.23
N LYS A 8 -8.10 -0.51 19.90
CA LYS A 8 -7.84 -1.08 18.57
C LYS A 8 -8.93 -2.06 18.16
N GLN A 9 -9.34 -2.97 19.05
CA GLN A 9 -10.39 -3.96 18.78
C GLN A 9 -11.73 -3.27 18.49
N LYS A 10 -12.10 -2.28 19.31
CA LYS A 10 -13.32 -1.47 19.10
C LYS A 10 -13.31 -0.72 17.78
N ILE A 11 -12.18 -0.08 17.43
CA ILE A 11 -12.02 0.62 16.15
C ILE A 11 -12.15 -0.36 14.97
N LYS A 12 -11.54 -1.54 15.08
CA LYS A 12 -11.62 -2.56 14.02
C LYS A 12 -13.05 -3.09 13.84
N ASN A 13 -13.75 -3.36 14.94
CA ASN A 13 -15.15 -3.79 14.89
C ASN A 13 -16.05 -2.69 14.32
N PHE A 14 -15.84 -1.44 14.73
CA PHE A 14 -16.53 -0.28 14.18
C PHE A 14 -16.27 -0.11 12.67
N TYR A 15 -15.01 -0.25 12.24
CA TYR A 15 -14.66 -0.21 10.82
C TYR A 15 -15.37 -1.32 10.04
N GLY A 16 -15.36 -2.56 10.52
CA GLY A 16 -16.02 -3.68 9.86
C GLY A 16 -17.54 -3.54 9.80
N GLN A 17 -18.17 -2.97 10.82
CA GLN A 17 -19.62 -2.77 10.86
C GLN A 17 -20.09 -1.63 9.93
N TYR A 18 -19.29 -0.58 9.80
CA TYR A 18 -19.66 0.64 9.06
C TYR A 18 -18.80 0.86 7.81
N GLU A 19 -18.15 -0.18 7.28
CA GLU A 19 -17.24 -0.10 6.13
C GLU A 19 -17.88 0.63 4.93
N ILE A 20 -19.16 0.32 4.65
CA ILE A 20 -19.93 0.92 3.56
C ILE A 20 -20.06 2.45 3.66
N TYR A 21 -19.95 3.01 4.86
CA TYR A 21 -20.01 4.46 5.11
C TYR A 21 -18.61 5.07 5.31
N ILE A 22 -17.72 4.34 6.00
CA ILE A 22 -16.38 4.82 6.34
C ILE A 22 -15.50 4.92 5.10
N VAL A 23 -15.54 3.94 4.20
CA VAL A 23 -14.69 3.95 3.00
C VAL A 23 -15.02 5.14 2.08
N PRO A 24 -16.28 5.41 1.70
CA PRO A 24 -16.63 6.64 0.98
C PRO A 24 -16.22 7.92 1.71
N PHE A 25 -16.40 7.97 3.03
CA PHE A 25 -16.01 9.13 3.83
C PHE A 25 -14.48 9.36 3.79
N LEU A 26 -13.66 8.32 3.91
CA LEU A 26 -12.21 8.45 3.80
C LEU A 26 -11.77 8.88 2.40
N LYS A 27 -12.42 8.37 1.34
CA LYS A 27 -12.19 8.84 -0.04
C LYS A 27 -12.52 10.32 -0.21
N PHE A 28 -13.64 10.76 0.37
CA PHE A 28 -14.04 12.17 0.38
C PHE A 28 -12.96 13.04 1.04
N ILE A 29 -12.51 12.67 2.23
CA ILE A 29 -11.46 13.41 2.96
C ILE A 29 -10.15 13.43 2.18
N LEU A 30 -9.74 12.30 1.59
CA LEU A 30 -8.53 12.23 0.77
C LEU A 30 -8.64 13.15 -0.45
N ALA A 31 -9.75 13.07 -1.20
CA ALA A 31 -9.98 13.91 -2.36
C ALA A 31 -10.02 15.40 -2.01
N LEU A 32 -10.72 15.74 -0.92
CA LEU A 32 -10.81 17.10 -0.41
C LEU A 32 -9.42 17.65 -0.05
N ALA A 33 -8.61 16.88 0.68
CA ALA A 33 -7.25 17.27 1.03
C ALA A 33 -6.38 17.47 -0.22
N SER A 34 -6.46 16.56 -1.21
CA SER A 34 -5.72 16.68 -2.48
C SER A 34 -6.09 17.93 -3.25
N PHE A 35 -7.38 18.20 -3.43
CA PHE A 35 -7.84 19.36 -4.22
C PHE A 35 -7.59 20.69 -3.50
N ILE A 36 -7.73 20.74 -2.16
CA ILE A 36 -7.36 21.91 -1.37
C ILE A 36 -5.85 22.17 -1.51
N TRP A 37 -5.02 21.14 -1.41
CA TRP A 37 -3.57 21.27 -1.56
C TRP A 37 -3.20 21.80 -2.95
N ILE A 38 -3.76 21.23 -4.02
CA ILE A 38 -3.55 21.72 -5.40
C ILE A 38 -3.94 23.19 -5.54
N ASN A 39 -5.11 23.58 -5.02
CA ASN A 39 -5.57 24.97 -5.06
C ASN A 39 -4.69 25.92 -4.25
N SER A 40 -4.15 25.47 -3.12
CA SER A 40 -3.23 26.27 -2.30
C SER A 40 -1.88 26.51 -2.99
N MET A 41 -1.47 25.62 -3.89
CA MET A 41 -0.20 25.72 -4.62
C MET A 41 -0.34 26.51 -5.92
N LEU A 42 -1.37 26.24 -6.73
CA LEU A 42 -1.52 26.86 -8.05
C LEU A 42 -2.53 28.01 -8.02
N GLY A 43 -3.80 27.75 -7.68
CA GLY A 43 -4.82 28.78 -7.44
C GLY A 43 -5.09 29.78 -8.58
N PHE A 44 -4.53 29.59 -9.78
CA PHE A 44 -4.53 30.58 -10.86
C PHE A 44 -5.89 30.76 -11.54
N THR A 45 -6.72 29.72 -11.57
CA THR A 45 -8.04 29.75 -12.22
C THR A 45 -9.14 29.90 -11.18
N GLU A 46 -9.84 31.05 -11.15
CA GLU A 46 -10.90 31.35 -10.16
C GLU A 46 -12.00 30.28 -10.12
N ALA A 47 -12.42 29.77 -11.29
CA ALA A 47 -13.45 28.75 -11.38
C ALA A 47 -13.05 27.45 -10.65
N LEU A 48 -11.78 27.04 -10.75
CA LEU A 48 -11.25 25.84 -10.09
C LEU A 48 -10.89 26.11 -8.62
N ASN A 49 -10.56 27.36 -8.28
CA ASN A 49 -10.26 27.77 -6.91
C ASN A 49 -11.52 27.93 -6.04
N SER A 50 -12.72 27.85 -6.64
CA SER A 50 -13.98 27.94 -5.92
C SER A 50 -14.15 26.76 -4.93
N PRO A 51 -14.43 27.02 -3.64
CA PRO A 51 -14.60 25.97 -2.65
C PRO A 51 -15.77 25.04 -2.97
N PHE A 52 -16.81 25.55 -3.66
CA PHE A 52 -17.95 24.73 -4.10
C PHE A 52 -17.52 23.67 -5.11
N VAL A 53 -16.67 24.03 -6.07
CA VAL A 53 -16.15 23.10 -7.09
C VAL A 53 -15.33 22.01 -6.42
N VAL A 54 -14.42 22.39 -5.51
CA VAL A 54 -13.61 21.45 -4.75
C VAL A 54 -14.46 20.43 -3.97
N VAL A 55 -15.48 20.91 -3.25
CA VAL A 55 -16.36 20.04 -2.46
C VAL A 55 -17.19 19.11 -3.34
N ILE A 56 -17.73 19.59 -4.47
CA ILE A 56 -18.50 18.76 -5.41
C ILE A 56 -17.62 17.67 -6.02
N LEU A 57 -16.42 18.00 -6.48
CA LEU A 57 -15.47 17.00 -6.99
C LEU A 57 -15.09 15.98 -5.91
N ALA A 58 -14.86 16.41 -4.67
CA ALA A 58 -14.55 15.52 -3.56
C ALA A 58 -15.72 14.57 -3.23
N LEU A 59 -16.97 15.06 -3.27
CA LEU A 59 -18.18 14.24 -3.09
C LEU A 59 -18.33 13.20 -4.19
N LEU A 60 -18.03 13.58 -5.44
CA LEU A 60 -18.02 12.65 -6.57
C LEU A 60 -17.00 11.53 -6.35
N CYS A 61 -15.80 11.86 -5.87
CA CYS A 61 -14.76 10.90 -5.50
C CYS A 61 -15.16 9.95 -4.35
N ALA A 62 -16.09 10.35 -3.48
CA ALA A 62 -16.55 9.51 -2.37
C ALA A 62 -17.24 8.23 -2.88
N ILE A 63 -18.00 8.35 -3.97
CA ILE A 63 -18.82 7.27 -4.54
C ILE A 63 -18.01 6.46 -5.55
N LEU A 64 -17.14 7.11 -6.32
CA LEU A 64 -16.40 6.49 -7.42
C LEU A 64 -15.14 5.71 -6.98
N PRO A 65 -14.50 4.95 -7.89
CA PRO A 65 -13.26 4.24 -7.60
C PRO A 65 -12.15 5.20 -7.14
N ALA A 66 -11.29 4.73 -6.22
CA ALA A 66 -10.28 5.59 -5.59
C ALA A 66 -9.26 6.18 -6.58
N ASN A 67 -9.02 5.52 -7.72
CA ASN A 67 -8.17 6.05 -8.80
C ASN A 67 -8.71 7.34 -9.41
N LEU A 68 -10.03 7.59 -9.32
CA LEU A 68 -10.60 8.81 -9.87
C LEU A 68 -10.06 10.07 -9.19
N ILE A 69 -9.69 9.96 -7.90
CA ILE A 69 -9.04 11.05 -7.17
C ILE A 69 -7.74 11.45 -7.88
N LEU A 70 -6.96 10.48 -8.37
CA LEU A 70 -5.72 10.72 -9.11
C LEU A 70 -6.00 11.43 -10.44
N TYR A 71 -6.93 10.89 -11.24
CA TYR A 71 -7.24 11.46 -12.56
C TYR A 71 -7.83 12.88 -12.45
N LEU A 72 -8.69 13.13 -11.47
CA LEU A 72 -9.23 14.46 -11.22
C LEU A 72 -8.16 15.41 -10.68
N SER A 73 -7.20 14.93 -9.88
CA SER A 73 -6.05 15.73 -9.44
C SER A 73 -5.21 16.17 -10.64
N PHE A 74 -4.96 15.28 -11.60
CA PHE A 74 -4.28 15.63 -12.86
C PHE A 74 -5.07 16.64 -13.69
N ALA A 75 -6.37 16.41 -13.87
CA ALA A 75 -7.23 17.34 -14.61
C ALA A 75 -7.23 18.73 -13.96
N MET A 76 -7.25 18.79 -12.63
CA MET A 76 -7.21 20.04 -11.87
C MET A 76 -5.89 20.78 -12.05
N VAL A 77 -4.75 20.07 -12.01
CA VAL A 77 -3.44 20.67 -12.28
C VAL A 77 -3.34 21.20 -13.71
N ILE A 78 -3.77 20.42 -14.71
CA ILE A 78 -3.80 20.89 -16.11
C ILE A 78 -4.69 22.12 -16.25
N GLY A 79 -5.85 22.14 -15.59
CA GLY A 79 -6.78 23.27 -15.60
C GLY A 79 -6.21 24.55 -14.97
N HIS A 80 -5.42 24.44 -13.90
CA HIS A 80 -4.70 25.58 -13.33
C HIS A 80 -3.52 26.03 -14.21
N CYS A 81 -2.77 25.09 -14.79
CA CYS A 81 -1.71 25.41 -15.76
C CYS A 81 -2.26 26.12 -16.99
N TYR A 82 -3.48 25.79 -17.43
CA TYR A 82 -4.16 26.48 -18.53
C TYR A 82 -4.49 27.93 -18.19
N GLY A 83 -4.78 28.24 -16.93
CA GLY A 83 -4.94 29.62 -16.45
C GLY A 83 -3.66 30.45 -16.54
N ILE A 84 -2.48 29.82 -16.58
CA ILE A 84 -1.19 30.48 -16.78
C ILE A 84 -0.88 30.66 -18.27
N GLY A 85 -1.07 29.60 -19.07
CA GLY A 85 -0.78 29.61 -20.49
C GLY A 85 -1.00 28.24 -21.13
N ILE A 86 -1.36 28.23 -22.41
CA ILE A 86 -1.64 27.00 -23.15
C ILE A 86 -0.40 26.09 -23.27
N GLU A 87 0.77 26.71 -23.41
CA GLU A 87 2.07 26.04 -23.46
C GLU A 87 2.42 25.32 -22.15
N VAL A 88 2.07 25.91 -21.00
CA VAL A 88 2.29 25.32 -19.68
C VAL A 88 1.34 24.14 -19.46
N ALA A 89 0.07 24.29 -19.85
CA ALA A 89 -0.91 23.20 -19.82
C ALA A 89 -0.50 22.02 -20.73
N ALA A 90 -0.01 22.31 -21.93
CA ALA A 90 0.48 21.28 -22.86
C ALA A 90 1.68 20.52 -22.27
N PHE A 91 2.64 21.22 -21.66
CA PHE A 91 3.76 20.59 -20.96
C PHE A 91 3.28 19.70 -19.80
N ALA A 92 2.37 20.21 -18.97
CA ALA A 92 1.77 19.46 -17.86
C ALA A 92 1.07 18.19 -18.37
N LEU A 93 0.32 18.28 -19.47
CA LEU A 93 -0.38 17.16 -20.08
C LEU A 93 0.59 16.09 -20.55
N VAL A 94 1.67 16.46 -21.25
CA VAL A 94 2.69 15.51 -21.72
C VAL A 94 3.37 14.82 -20.53
N LEU A 95 3.73 15.57 -19.50
CA LEU A 95 4.34 15.03 -18.28
C LEU A 95 3.40 14.04 -17.56
N ILE A 96 2.13 14.41 -17.40
CA ILE A 96 1.11 13.55 -16.77
C ILE A 96 0.85 12.31 -17.61
N LEU A 97 0.77 12.42 -18.95
CA LEU A 97 0.60 11.28 -19.84
C LEU A 97 1.77 10.30 -19.72
N PHE A 98 3.00 10.84 -19.68
CA PHE A 98 4.20 10.04 -19.46
C PHE A 98 4.12 9.28 -18.12
N MET A 99 3.76 9.97 -17.03
CA MET A 99 3.56 9.34 -15.73
C MET A 99 2.48 8.24 -15.79
N LEU A 100 1.32 8.53 -16.39
CA LEU A 100 0.24 7.58 -16.55
C LEU A 100 0.71 6.30 -17.23
N ILE A 101 1.42 6.42 -18.36
CA ILE A 101 1.96 5.28 -19.11
C ILE A 101 2.88 4.43 -18.24
N LEU A 102 3.73 5.06 -17.41
CA LEU A 102 4.63 4.34 -16.51
C LEU A 102 3.89 3.44 -15.52
N PHE A 103 2.69 3.84 -15.06
CA PHE A 103 1.94 3.05 -14.07
C PHE A 103 0.63 2.40 -14.54
N LEU A 104 0.28 2.46 -15.84
CA LEU A 104 -0.91 1.79 -16.42
C LEU A 104 -0.99 0.28 -16.08
N ARG A 105 0.15 -0.38 -15.82
CA ARG A 105 0.22 -1.81 -15.48
C ARG A 105 -0.09 -2.12 -14.00
N PHE A 106 -0.16 -1.13 -13.11
CA PHE A 106 -0.26 -1.39 -11.67
C PHE A 106 -1.70 -1.41 -11.14
N SER A 107 -1.88 -2.22 -10.11
CA SER A 107 -3.15 -2.32 -9.38
C SER A 107 -3.55 -0.99 -8.74
N ASN A 108 -4.86 -0.74 -8.68
CA ASN A 108 -5.49 0.44 -8.06
C ASN A 108 -4.92 0.79 -6.66
N LYS A 109 -4.56 -0.21 -5.85
CA LYS A 109 -4.01 0.02 -4.50
C LYS A 109 -2.62 0.68 -4.51
N VAL A 110 -1.83 0.40 -5.54
CA VAL A 110 -0.47 0.92 -5.70
C VAL A 110 -0.49 2.34 -6.26
N ASN A 111 -1.49 2.68 -7.06
CA ASN A 111 -1.63 4.01 -7.66
C ASN A 111 -2.00 5.10 -6.63
N LEU A 112 -2.63 4.74 -5.50
CA LEU A 112 -2.91 5.69 -4.42
C LEU A 112 -1.66 6.29 -3.78
N VAL A 113 -0.52 5.58 -3.85
CA VAL A 113 0.77 6.09 -3.35
C VAL A 113 1.11 7.42 -4.03
N MET A 114 0.79 7.56 -5.32
CA MET A 114 1.04 8.78 -6.08
C MET A 114 0.26 10.00 -5.55
N ILE A 115 -0.95 9.79 -5.03
CA ILE A 115 -1.78 10.87 -4.44
C ILE A 115 -1.23 11.26 -3.07
N PHE A 116 -0.83 10.27 -2.28
CA PHE A 116 -0.28 10.52 -0.95
C PHE A 116 1.09 11.21 -1.01
N THR A 117 1.87 11.03 -2.08
CA THR A 117 3.19 11.68 -2.20
C THR A 117 3.14 13.20 -2.03
N PRO A 118 2.46 13.97 -2.90
CA PRO A 118 2.42 15.42 -2.76
C PRO A 118 1.76 15.86 -1.45
N LEU A 119 0.80 15.10 -0.91
CA LEU A 119 0.18 15.40 0.37
C LEU A 119 1.18 15.29 1.53
N THR A 120 1.94 14.20 1.61
CA THR A 120 2.94 14.02 2.67
C THR A 120 4.07 15.03 2.57
N MET A 121 4.48 15.40 1.35
CA MET A 121 5.46 16.44 1.11
C MET A 121 4.93 17.82 1.49
N GLY A 122 3.69 18.15 1.09
CA GLY A 122 3.03 19.41 1.45
C GLY A 122 2.72 19.56 2.94
N LEU A 123 2.59 18.46 3.68
CA LEU A 123 2.49 18.44 5.15
C LEU A 123 3.84 18.46 5.86
N HIS A 124 4.95 18.54 5.11
CA HIS A 124 6.33 18.46 5.60
C HIS A 124 6.69 17.14 6.29
N ILE A 125 5.99 16.03 6.00
CA ILE A 125 6.29 14.68 6.53
C ILE A 125 6.62 13.71 5.39
N PRO A 126 7.61 14.00 4.52
CA PRO A 126 7.89 13.19 3.34
C PRO A 126 8.32 11.75 3.69
N ALA A 127 9.02 11.55 4.81
CA ALA A 127 9.50 10.24 5.26
C ALA A 127 8.37 9.22 5.52
N LEU A 128 7.15 9.69 5.80
CA LEU A 128 6.01 8.81 6.09
C LEU A 128 5.62 7.99 4.86
N LEU A 129 5.70 8.59 3.67
CA LEU A 129 5.27 7.92 2.45
C LEU A 129 6.14 6.71 2.09
N PRO A 130 7.47 6.81 1.93
CA PRO A 130 8.27 5.66 1.53
C PRO A 130 8.31 4.58 2.62
N VAL A 131 8.28 4.97 3.91
CA VAL A 131 8.17 4.02 5.02
C VAL A 131 6.82 3.30 5.00
N GLY A 132 5.70 4.03 4.91
CA GLY A 132 4.36 3.46 4.86
C GLY A 132 4.14 2.59 3.62
N SER A 133 4.64 3.02 2.47
CA SER A 133 4.54 2.28 1.20
C SER A 133 5.37 1.00 1.24
N GLY A 134 6.59 1.04 1.76
CA GLY A 134 7.40 -0.17 1.95
C GLY A 134 6.76 -1.15 2.94
N LEU A 135 6.04 -0.64 3.95
CA LEU A 135 5.35 -1.44 4.97
C LEU A 135 4.06 -2.10 4.47
N LEU A 136 3.25 -1.37 3.70
CA LEU A 136 1.88 -1.76 3.34
C LEU A 136 1.74 -2.25 1.90
N ALA A 137 2.66 -1.89 1.01
CA ALA A 137 2.62 -2.22 -0.41
C ALA A 137 3.78 -3.15 -0.83
N SER A 138 3.85 -3.43 -2.13
CA SER A 138 4.95 -4.18 -2.75
C SER A 138 6.07 -3.25 -3.22
N PRO A 139 7.25 -3.77 -3.60
CA PRO A 139 8.34 -2.97 -4.18
C PRO A 139 7.92 -2.13 -5.38
N MET A 140 6.88 -2.57 -6.10
CA MET A 140 6.33 -1.84 -7.26
C MET A 140 5.75 -0.47 -6.88
N ALA A 141 5.47 -0.21 -5.60
CA ALA A 141 5.05 1.10 -5.11
C ALA A 141 6.14 2.19 -5.25
N ALA A 142 7.39 1.81 -5.46
CA ALA A 142 8.48 2.75 -5.72
C ALA A 142 8.23 3.62 -6.97
N LEU A 143 7.59 3.07 -8.00
CA LEU A 143 7.34 3.79 -9.25
C LEU A 143 6.29 4.92 -9.09
N PRO A 144 5.07 4.68 -8.58
CA PRO A 144 4.11 5.76 -8.33
C PRO A 144 4.59 6.72 -7.24
N ALA A 145 5.37 6.27 -6.26
CA ALA A 145 6.01 7.15 -5.29
C ALA A 145 6.94 8.15 -5.99
N GLY A 146 7.83 7.66 -6.86
CA GLY A 146 8.74 8.51 -7.64
C GLY A 146 8.01 9.44 -8.60
N CYS A 147 6.99 8.96 -9.32
CA CYS A 147 6.14 9.82 -10.16
C CYS A 147 5.45 10.91 -9.33
N GLY A 148 4.99 10.57 -8.12
CA GLY A 148 4.40 11.54 -7.19
C GLY A 148 5.40 12.62 -6.73
N VAL A 149 6.69 12.27 -6.57
CA VAL A 149 7.74 13.26 -6.25
C VAL A 149 7.90 14.22 -7.42
N ILE A 150 8.04 13.71 -8.65
CA ILE A 150 8.14 14.56 -9.85
C ILE A 150 6.90 15.44 -9.97
N PHE A 151 5.71 14.91 -9.69
CA PHE A 151 4.46 15.66 -9.74
C PHE A 151 4.40 16.79 -8.71
N TYR A 152 4.86 16.54 -7.48
CA TYR A 152 4.99 17.57 -6.44
C TYR A 152 5.91 18.71 -6.88
N TYR A 153 7.14 18.38 -7.31
CA TYR A 153 8.12 19.38 -7.72
C TYR A 153 7.73 20.11 -9.00
N PHE A 154 6.97 19.46 -9.89
CA PHE A 154 6.40 20.14 -11.06
C PHE A 154 5.40 21.23 -10.64
N ILE A 155 4.48 20.92 -9.71
CA ILE A 155 3.51 21.89 -9.19
C ILE A 155 4.24 23.05 -8.51
N ASP A 156 5.25 22.73 -7.71
CA ASP A 156 6.06 23.73 -7.01
C ASP A 156 6.84 24.62 -8.00
N LEU A 157 7.45 24.04 -9.04
CA LEU A 157 8.12 24.77 -10.10
C LEU A 157 7.17 25.74 -10.82
N VAL A 158 5.96 25.30 -11.16
CA VAL A 158 4.96 26.15 -11.82
C VAL A 158 4.55 27.31 -10.90
N ARG A 159 4.42 27.06 -9.60
CA ARG A 159 4.13 28.09 -8.60
C ARG A 159 5.27 29.11 -8.50
N GLU A 160 6.50 28.65 -8.34
CA GLU A 160 7.69 29.50 -8.21
C GLU A 160 7.95 30.34 -9.45
N GLN A 161 7.78 29.75 -10.64
CA GLN A 161 8.04 30.41 -11.92
C GLN A 161 6.79 31.10 -12.51
N SER A 162 5.70 31.17 -11.76
CA SER A 162 4.41 31.70 -12.24
C SER A 162 4.51 33.08 -12.89
N ALA A 163 5.29 34.00 -12.31
CA ALA A 163 5.50 35.35 -12.86
C ALA A 163 6.17 35.34 -14.25
N VAL A 164 7.15 34.46 -14.48
CA VAL A 164 7.81 34.31 -15.78
C VAL A 164 6.89 33.61 -16.78
N LEU A 165 6.15 32.60 -16.32
CA LEU A 165 5.25 31.81 -17.16
C LEU A 165 4.02 32.62 -17.61
N GLN A 166 3.52 33.54 -16.77
CA GLN A 166 2.39 34.43 -17.11
C GLN A 166 2.81 35.62 -17.99
N ASN A 167 4.10 35.93 -18.08
CA ASN A 167 4.57 37.08 -18.85
C ASN A 167 4.34 36.85 -20.35
N GLN A 168 3.61 37.78 -20.99
CA GLN A 168 3.27 37.73 -22.41
C GLN A 168 4.48 38.02 -23.31
N ASP A 169 5.46 38.78 -22.82
CA ASP A 169 6.68 39.12 -23.54
C ASP A 169 7.69 37.96 -23.56
N THR A 170 7.48 36.93 -22.75
CA THR A 170 8.35 35.75 -22.72
C THR A 170 7.95 34.80 -23.85
N GLU A 171 8.90 34.51 -24.73
CA GLU A 171 8.65 33.62 -25.87
C GLU A 171 8.33 32.19 -25.42
N ILE A 172 7.47 31.50 -26.18
CA ILE A 172 7.06 30.11 -25.90
C ILE A 172 8.26 29.16 -25.69
N PRO A 173 9.32 29.17 -26.55
CA PRO A 173 10.47 28.30 -26.34
C PRO A 173 11.20 28.57 -25.04
N GLN A 174 11.23 29.82 -24.58
CA GLN A 174 11.84 30.20 -23.31
C GLN A 174 11.02 29.68 -22.13
N LYS A 175 9.69 29.78 -22.16
CA LYS A 175 8.81 29.20 -21.12
C LYS A 175 8.98 27.68 -21.03
N LEU A 176 9.00 26.99 -22.16
CA LEU A 176 9.23 25.53 -22.21
C LEU A 176 10.63 25.16 -21.68
N LYS A 177 11.65 25.96 -22.01
CA LYS A 177 13.00 25.77 -21.47
C LYS A 177 13.04 25.94 -19.96
N VAL A 178 12.36 26.93 -19.39
CA VAL A 178 12.27 27.13 -17.93
C VAL A 178 11.64 25.89 -17.27
N LEU A 179 10.54 25.39 -17.81
CA LEU A 179 9.88 24.18 -17.28
C LEU A 179 10.78 22.94 -17.39
N MET A 180 11.42 22.73 -18.53
CA MET A 180 12.30 21.59 -18.76
C MET A 180 13.57 21.65 -17.88
N ASP A 181 14.23 22.80 -17.84
CA ASP A 181 15.41 23.01 -16.98
C ASP A 181 15.03 22.89 -15.51
N GLY A 182 13.89 23.45 -15.11
CA GLY A 182 13.38 23.38 -13.75
C GLY A 182 13.06 21.96 -13.30
N LEU A 183 12.68 21.05 -14.21
CA LEU A 183 12.48 19.64 -13.86
C LEU A 183 13.80 18.85 -13.91
N MET A 184 14.59 19.01 -14.97
CA MET A 184 15.80 18.21 -15.21
C MET A 184 16.95 18.58 -14.27
N LYS A 185 17.10 19.86 -13.93
CA LYS A 185 18.20 20.38 -13.10
C LYS A 185 17.84 20.46 -11.62
N ASN A 186 16.63 20.07 -11.23
CA ASN A 186 16.23 20.07 -9.83
C ASN A 186 16.86 18.89 -9.08
N GLN A 187 18.01 19.15 -8.48
CA GLN A 187 18.79 18.17 -7.71
C GLN A 187 18.02 17.66 -6.48
N GLU A 188 17.21 18.51 -5.86
CA GLU A 188 16.41 18.14 -4.68
C GLU A 188 15.33 17.11 -5.04
N MET A 189 14.68 17.28 -6.19
CA MET A 189 13.72 16.33 -6.73
C MET A 189 14.35 14.95 -6.97
N TRP A 190 15.47 14.88 -7.69
CA TRP A 190 16.15 13.62 -7.99
C TRP A 190 16.64 12.91 -6.72
N MET A 191 17.20 13.67 -5.78
CA MET A 191 17.61 13.15 -4.47
C MET A 191 16.42 12.56 -3.71
N THR A 192 15.32 13.31 -3.59
CA THR A 192 14.11 12.88 -2.88
C THR A 192 13.53 11.61 -3.51
N MET A 193 13.50 11.55 -4.84
CA MET A 193 13.01 10.38 -5.57
C MET A 193 13.88 9.15 -5.30
N ILE A 194 15.20 9.27 -5.38
CA ILE A 194 16.13 8.17 -5.08
C ILE A 194 15.97 7.72 -3.62
N ALA A 195 15.83 8.66 -2.68
CA ALA A 195 15.59 8.35 -1.28
C ALA A 195 14.29 7.57 -1.07
N PHE A 196 13.20 7.97 -1.74
CA PHE A 196 11.92 7.27 -1.65
C PHE A 196 12.02 5.85 -2.17
N VAL A 197 12.62 5.65 -3.34
CA VAL A 197 12.83 4.32 -3.92
C VAL A 197 13.67 3.45 -2.99
N ALA A 198 14.82 3.94 -2.52
CA ALA A 198 15.71 3.20 -1.64
C ALA A 198 15.04 2.79 -0.32
N VAL A 199 14.30 3.71 0.32
CA VAL A 199 13.59 3.44 1.57
C VAL A 199 12.44 2.45 1.37
N ILE A 200 11.65 2.57 0.29
CA ILE A 200 10.56 1.61 0.00
C ILE A 200 11.12 0.20 -0.13
N LEU A 201 12.20 0.03 -0.90
CA LEU A 201 12.85 -1.26 -1.12
C LEU A 201 13.44 -1.82 0.18
N LEU A 202 14.14 -0.98 0.97
CA LEU A 202 14.74 -1.38 2.23
C LEU A 202 13.67 -1.82 3.25
N VAL A 203 12.62 -1.02 3.43
CA VAL A 203 11.54 -1.32 4.38
C VAL A 203 10.85 -2.62 4.00
N TYR A 204 10.53 -2.81 2.71
CA TYR A 204 9.94 -4.05 2.22
C TYR A 204 10.88 -5.26 2.43
N ALA A 205 12.16 -5.09 2.14
CA ALA A 205 13.16 -6.15 2.29
C ALA A 205 13.39 -6.57 3.75
N ILE A 206 13.23 -5.65 4.71
CA ILE A 206 13.34 -5.94 6.14
C ILE A 206 12.05 -6.55 6.68
N ARG A 207 10.87 -5.99 6.37
CA ARG A 207 9.58 -6.45 6.95
C ARG A 207 9.22 -7.89 6.60
N THR A 208 9.74 -8.38 5.48
CA THR A 208 9.50 -9.74 4.96
C THR A 208 10.44 -10.79 5.56
N ARG A 209 11.41 -10.39 6.40
CA ARG A 209 12.33 -11.31 7.07
C ARG A 209 11.70 -11.97 8.28
N ALA A 210 12.14 -13.20 8.57
CA ALA A 210 11.57 -14.07 9.61
C ALA A 210 12.02 -13.75 11.05
N PHE A 211 12.68 -12.62 11.32
CA PHE A 211 13.12 -12.27 12.68
C PHE A 211 12.03 -11.53 13.48
N ASP A 212 12.16 -11.49 14.80
CA ASP A 212 11.17 -10.82 15.67
C ASP A 212 11.22 -9.31 15.50
N TYR A 213 10.08 -8.64 15.61
CA TYR A 213 9.99 -7.18 15.41
C TYR A 213 10.38 -6.68 14.01
N ALA A 214 10.41 -7.53 12.98
CA ALA A 214 10.81 -7.17 11.62
C ALA A 214 10.08 -5.92 11.08
N TRP A 215 8.78 -5.78 11.38
CA TRP A 215 8.00 -4.60 11.00
C TRP A 215 8.48 -3.34 11.72
N ARG A 216 8.68 -3.40 13.04
CA ARG A 216 9.15 -2.25 13.82
C ARG A 216 10.56 -1.83 13.43
N VAL A 217 11.45 -2.81 13.24
CA VAL A 217 12.82 -2.58 12.76
C VAL A 217 12.78 -1.97 11.36
N SER A 218 11.91 -2.43 10.46
CA SER A 218 11.78 -1.84 9.13
C SER A 218 11.35 -0.36 9.17
N ILE A 219 10.44 0.02 10.08
CA ILE A 219 9.98 1.41 10.23
C ILE A 219 11.13 2.30 10.70
N VAL A 220 11.83 1.88 11.77
CA VAL A 220 12.95 2.66 12.32
C VAL A 220 14.10 2.72 11.32
N ALA A 221 14.48 1.60 10.72
CA ALA A 221 15.55 1.54 9.71
C ALA A 221 15.20 2.41 8.50
N GLY A 222 13.97 2.33 7.99
CA GLY A 222 13.52 3.16 6.87
C GLY A 222 13.57 4.66 7.17
N GLY A 223 13.09 5.08 8.33
CA GLY A 223 13.16 6.48 8.75
C GLY A 223 14.60 6.98 8.93
N VAL A 224 15.47 6.18 9.55
CA VAL A 224 16.90 6.51 9.72
C VAL A 224 17.60 6.58 8.36
N THR A 225 17.35 5.63 7.46
CA THR A 225 17.89 5.65 6.10
C THR A 225 17.41 6.87 5.33
N TYR A 226 16.14 7.26 5.45
CA TYR A 226 15.64 8.47 4.80
C TYR A 226 16.41 9.71 5.27
N ILE A 227 16.57 9.90 6.59
CA ILE A 227 17.35 11.01 7.17
C ILE A 227 18.78 10.99 6.61
N PHE A 228 19.42 9.82 6.62
CA PHE A 228 20.80 9.68 6.15
C PHE A 228 20.95 10.03 4.67
N LEU A 229 20.05 9.55 3.80
CA LEU A 229 20.07 9.85 2.37
C LEU A 229 19.83 11.33 2.09
N MET A 230 18.90 11.97 2.81
CA MET A 230 18.63 13.40 2.64
C MET A 230 19.78 14.27 3.17
N LEU A 231 20.41 13.92 4.30
CA LEU A 231 21.56 14.66 4.83
C LEU A 231 22.78 14.54 3.91
N ILE A 232 23.12 13.32 3.52
CA ILE A 232 24.27 13.07 2.66
C ILE A 232 24.05 13.65 1.27
N GLY A 233 22.88 13.44 0.69
CA GLY A 233 22.51 14.01 -0.59
C GLY A 233 22.52 15.54 -0.54
N GLY A 234 22.00 16.15 0.53
CA GLY A 234 22.01 17.60 0.73
C GLY A 234 23.42 18.17 0.81
N LEU A 235 24.35 17.48 1.49
CA LEU A 235 25.76 17.87 1.56
C LEU A 235 26.46 17.76 0.19
N PHE A 236 26.25 16.66 -0.54
CA PHE A 236 26.91 16.44 -1.83
C PHE A 236 26.35 17.34 -2.95
N LEU A 237 25.05 17.61 -2.93
CA LEU A 237 24.36 18.40 -3.94
C LEU A 237 24.23 19.88 -3.54
N ASN A 238 24.76 20.27 -2.37
CA ASN A 238 24.69 21.62 -1.82
C ASN A 238 23.25 22.17 -1.77
N VAL A 239 22.31 21.30 -1.41
CA VAL A 239 20.89 21.65 -1.23
C VAL A 239 20.69 22.13 0.20
N GLN A 240 20.10 23.32 0.38
CA GLN A 240 19.85 23.90 1.70
C GLN A 240 18.63 23.25 2.34
N THR A 241 18.82 22.09 2.97
CA THR A 241 17.77 21.43 3.75
C THR A 241 17.90 21.80 5.23
N SER A 242 16.82 22.24 5.86
CA SER A 242 16.79 22.46 7.31
C SER A 242 16.95 21.12 8.03
N ILE A 243 18.14 20.88 8.59
CA ILE A 243 18.46 19.64 9.33
C ILE A 243 17.46 19.43 10.48
N LEU A 244 17.08 20.51 11.16
CA LEU A 244 16.16 20.45 12.29
C LEU A 244 14.77 19.99 11.85
N GLU A 245 14.23 20.55 10.77
CA GLU A 245 12.93 20.16 10.23
C GLU A 245 12.95 18.70 9.75
N LEU A 246 13.98 18.32 9.01
CA LEU A 246 14.16 16.94 8.54
C LEU A 246 14.11 15.95 9.71
N LEU A 247 14.81 16.23 10.81
CA LEU A 247 14.83 15.36 11.98
C LEU A 247 13.46 15.29 12.68
N ILE A 248 12.85 16.44 12.98
CA ILE A 248 11.57 16.49 13.72
C ILE A 248 10.48 15.76 12.94
N PHE A 249 10.32 16.06 11.65
CA PHE A 249 9.25 15.45 10.85
C PHE A 249 9.53 14.00 10.51
N SER A 250 10.79 13.58 10.39
CA SER A 250 11.12 12.15 10.24
C SER A 250 10.81 11.35 11.51
N VAL A 251 11.03 11.92 12.70
CA VAL A 251 10.61 11.28 13.96
C VAL A 251 9.09 11.16 14.04
N ILE A 252 8.36 12.21 13.65
CA ILE A 252 6.89 12.17 13.57
C ILE A 252 6.45 11.07 12.58
N ALA A 253 7.08 10.95 11.42
CA ALA A 253 6.81 9.89 10.45
C ALA A 253 7.02 8.49 11.03
N ILE A 254 8.11 8.28 11.78
CA ILE A 254 8.40 7.01 12.47
C ILE A 254 7.31 6.69 13.50
N LEU A 255 6.90 7.66 14.30
CA LEU A 255 5.83 7.49 15.29
C LEU A 255 4.50 7.11 14.63
N ILE A 256 4.13 7.80 13.54
CA ILE A 256 2.94 7.45 12.75
C ILE A 256 3.09 6.04 12.16
N GLY A 257 4.28 5.68 11.67
CA GLY A 257 4.59 4.33 11.18
C GLY A 257 4.38 3.25 12.25
N MET A 258 4.80 3.49 13.50
CA MET A 258 4.56 2.59 14.63
C MET A 258 3.06 2.46 14.95
N VAL A 259 2.30 3.55 14.86
CA VAL A 259 0.84 3.50 15.00
C VAL A 259 0.24 2.65 13.87
N LEU A 260 0.69 2.81 12.63
CA LEU A 260 0.25 2.00 11.49
C LEU A 260 0.57 0.51 11.67
N GLU A 261 1.77 0.16 12.16
CA GLU A 261 2.16 -1.22 12.51
C GLU A 261 1.15 -1.83 13.48
N LEU A 262 0.79 -1.08 14.53
CA LEU A 262 -0.14 -1.54 15.55
C LEU A 262 -1.53 -1.82 14.96
N PHE A 263 -2.06 -0.96 14.10
CA PHE A 263 -3.38 -1.13 13.50
C PHE A 263 -3.42 -2.26 12.46
N VAL A 264 -2.41 -2.37 11.60
CA VAL A 264 -2.40 -3.30 10.46
C VAL A 264 -1.97 -4.71 10.88
N PHE A 265 -0.82 -4.83 11.56
CA PHE A 265 -0.27 -6.13 11.97
C PHE A 265 -0.61 -6.41 13.44
N GLY A 266 -0.09 -5.58 14.35
CA GLY A 266 -0.25 -5.71 15.81
C GLY A 266 -0.06 -7.12 16.36
N GLY A 267 1.05 -7.75 15.99
CA GLY A 267 1.51 -9.01 16.58
C GLY A 267 2.12 -8.79 17.96
N ASP A 268 1.89 -9.75 18.86
CA ASP A 268 2.55 -9.85 20.16
C ASP A 268 3.79 -10.74 20.02
N TYR A 269 4.95 -10.10 19.83
CA TYR A 269 6.22 -10.80 19.67
C TYR A 269 6.71 -11.47 20.97
N SER A 270 6.18 -11.11 22.15
CA SER A 270 6.59 -11.72 23.43
C SER A 270 6.10 -13.16 23.57
N ARG A 271 5.09 -13.56 22.80
CA ARG A 271 4.49 -14.91 22.81
C ARG A 271 4.73 -15.65 21.50
N THR A 272 5.87 -15.41 20.85
CA THR A 272 6.22 -16.05 19.58
C THR A 272 6.55 -17.53 19.80
N GLU A 273 5.89 -18.40 19.04
CA GLU A 273 6.11 -19.85 19.08
C GLU A 273 6.70 -20.31 17.73
N ARG A 274 7.62 -21.28 17.78
CA ARG A 274 8.15 -21.96 16.59
C ARG A 274 7.60 -23.38 16.59
N LEU A 275 6.87 -23.71 15.55
CA LEU A 275 6.15 -24.97 15.41
C LEU A 275 6.74 -25.73 14.23
N GLU A 276 6.86 -27.04 14.39
CA GLU A 276 7.31 -27.96 13.37
C GLU A 276 6.12 -28.85 13.04
N TYR A 277 5.73 -28.87 11.76
CA TYR A 277 4.71 -29.78 11.24
C TYR A 277 5.38 -30.71 10.24
N GLU A 278 4.99 -31.97 10.27
CA GLU A 278 5.43 -32.99 9.32
C GLU A 278 4.19 -33.53 8.62
N ASP A 279 4.26 -33.66 7.32
CA ASP A 279 3.33 -34.40 6.46
C ASP A 279 4.12 -35.43 5.66
N ASP A 280 3.45 -36.35 4.98
CA ASP A 280 4.06 -37.48 4.25
C ASP A 280 5.12 -37.03 3.23
N GLU A 281 5.02 -35.78 2.72
CA GLU A 281 5.95 -35.21 1.73
C GLU A 281 6.86 -34.09 2.26
N TYR A 282 6.52 -33.39 3.36
CA TYR A 282 7.21 -32.16 3.75
C TYR A 282 7.30 -31.92 5.26
N TYR A 283 8.42 -31.31 5.67
CA TYR A 283 8.59 -30.67 6.97
C TYR A 283 8.36 -29.15 6.86
N TYR A 284 7.43 -28.62 7.64
CA TYR A 284 7.12 -27.19 7.74
C TYR A 284 7.68 -26.60 9.04
N TYR A 285 8.57 -25.63 8.90
CA TYR A 285 9.06 -24.79 10.01
C TYR A 285 8.28 -23.48 10.02
N VAL A 286 7.33 -23.35 10.95
CA VAL A 286 6.42 -22.21 11.01
C VAL A 286 6.70 -21.36 12.24
N LYS A 287 6.72 -20.04 12.04
CA LYS A 287 6.76 -19.06 13.12
C LYS A 287 5.35 -18.52 13.36
N ALA A 288 4.78 -18.81 14.53
CA ALA A 288 3.49 -18.29 14.95
C ALA A 288 3.69 -17.04 15.83
N VAL A 289 3.27 -15.88 15.33
CA VAL A 289 3.18 -14.65 16.13
C VAL A 289 1.71 -14.41 16.46
N PRO A 290 1.29 -14.55 17.73
CA PRO A 290 -0.10 -14.31 18.10
C PRO A 290 -0.46 -12.84 17.90
N LYS A 291 -1.72 -12.58 17.55
CA LYS A 291 -2.24 -11.21 17.49
C LYS A 291 -2.36 -10.68 18.91
N ALA A 292 -1.93 -9.44 19.15
CA ALA A 292 -2.12 -8.79 20.44
C ALA A 292 -3.62 -8.57 20.67
N THR A 293 -4.24 -9.40 21.50
CA THR A 293 -5.65 -9.29 21.90
C THR A 293 -5.75 -9.21 23.41
N VAL A 294 -6.74 -8.47 23.89
CA VAL A 294 -7.14 -8.49 25.30
C VAL A 294 -8.47 -9.23 25.35
N ALA A 295 -8.56 -10.24 26.22
CA ALA A 295 -9.83 -10.89 26.49
C ALA A 295 -10.78 -9.82 27.05
N THR A 296 -11.73 -9.37 26.22
CA THR A 296 -12.77 -8.46 26.70
C THR A 296 -13.53 -9.25 27.74
N SER A 297 -13.54 -8.78 28.99
CA SER A 297 -14.40 -9.33 30.02
C SER A 297 -15.83 -9.06 29.57
N GLU A 298 -16.43 -10.00 28.84
CA GLU A 298 -17.87 -10.06 28.70
C GLU A 298 -18.42 -10.21 30.11
N ARG A 299 -18.93 -9.12 30.65
CA ARG A 299 -19.60 -9.11 31.95
C ARG A 299 -20.86 -9.93 31.76
N ASN A 300 -20.75 -11.25 31.94
CA ASN A 300 -21.87 -12.17 31.89
C ASN A 300 -22.76 -11.85 33.10
N ILE A 301 -23.72 -10.94 32.90
CA ILE A 301 -24.75 -10.65 33.90
C ILE A 301 -25.66 -11.88 33.93
N LYS A 302 -25.30 -12.86 34.76
CA LYS A 302 -26.22 -13.94 35.11
C LYS A 302 -27.42 -13.30 35.80
N LYS A 303 -28.55 -13.21 35.11
CA LYS A 303 -29.83 -12.93 35.75
C LYS A 303 -30.14 -14.11 36.67
N ILE A 304 -30.01 -13.90 37.96
CA ILE A 304 -30.40 -14.87 38.98
C ILE A 304 -31.93 -14.82 39.05
N ASN A 305 -32.61 -15.70 38.32
CA ASN A 305 -34.02 -16.00 38.60
C ASN A 305 -34.03 -16.91 39.83
N ALA A 306 -34.53 -16.39 40.94
CA ALA A 306 -34.76 -17.16 42.16
C ALA A 306 -35.90 -18.17 41.92
N ALA A 307 -35.56 -19.46 41.92
CA ALA A 307 -36.49 -20.55 42.13
C ALA A 307 -35.94 -21.42 43.28
N PRO A 308 -36.79 -21.92 44.21
CA PRO A 308 -36.35 -22.40 45.50
C PRO A 308 -35.70 -23.79 45.46
N GLU A 309 -34.79 -24.00 46.40
CA GLU A 309 -33.92 -25.16 46.63
C GLU A 309 -34.65 -26.50 46.74
N ARG A 310 -33.99 -27.54 46.21
CA ARG A 310 -33.97 -28.88 46.82
C ARG A 310 -32.52 -29.32 46.98
N GLU A 311 -32.14 -29.58 48.22
CA GLU A 311 -30.98 -30.37 48.67
C GLU A 311 -31.13 -31.82 48.10
N GLU A 312 -30.13 -32.68 47.83
CA GLU A 312 -28.76 -32.96 48.29
C GLU A 312 -27.99 -33.55 47.06
N GLU A 313 -26.66 -33.70 46.95
CA GLU A 313 -25.77 -34.55 47.75
C GLU A 313 -24.30 -34.36 47.29
N ASN A 314 -23.37 -34.46 48.25
CA ASN A 314 -21.92 -34.23 48.18
C ASN A 314 -21.12 -35.17 47.24
N LYS A 315 -20.19 -34.65 46.42
CA LYS A 315 -18.86 -35.26 46.10
C LYS A 315 -17.78 -34.22 45.72
N PRO A 316 -16.47 -34.51 45.95
CA PRO A 316 -15.49 -33.49 46.29
C PRO A 316 -14.75 -32.84 45.11
N ASN A 317 -14.25 -31.66 45.45
CA ASN A 317 -13.52 -30.66 44.67
C ASN A 317 -12.22 -31.18 44.02
N LYS A 318 -12.15 -31.17 42.67
CA LYS A 318 -10.88 -31.14 41.93
C LYS A 318 -10.77 -29.82 41.19
N LYS A 319 -9.85 -28.97 41.64
CA LYS A 319 -9.42 -27.76 40.93
C LYS A 319 -8.65 -28.16 39.68
N GLY A 320 -9.26 -27.94 38.51
CA GLY A 320 -8.58 -27.87 37.22
C GLY A 320 -9.18 -26.70 36.46
N ALA A 321 -8.37 -25.70 36.13
CA ALA A 321 -8.79 -24.61 35.26
C ALA A 321 -8.92 -25.18 33.84
N GLU A 322 -10.13 -25.64 33.51
CA GLU A 322 -10.48 -26.09 32.17
C GLU A 322 -10.69 -24.85 31.29
N TYR A 323 -9.69 -24.54 30.44
CA TYR A 323 -9.89 -23.70 29.28
C TYR A 323 -10.84 -24.43 28.33
N VAL A 324 -12.12 -24.10 28.40
CA VAL A 324 -13.10 -24.52 27.40
C VAL A 324 -12.77 -23.78 26.11
N VAL A 325 -12.00 -24.42 25.24
CA VAL A 325 -11.98 -24.07 23.82
C VAL A 325 -13.37 -24.41 23.31
N SER A 326 -14.22 -23.39 23.16
CA SER A 326 -15.44 -23.52 22.37
C SER A 326 -15.02 -23.89 20.95
N ARG A 327 -15.03 -25.19 20.66
CA ARG A 327 -14.91 -25.72 19.30
C ARG A 327 -16.22 -25.40 18.61
N SER A 328 -16.39 -24.14 18.21
CA SER A 328 -17.36 -23.78 17.18
C SER A 328 -16.91 -24.54 15.95
N ARG A 329 -17.60 -25.66 15.67
CA ARG A 329 -17.54 -26.31 14.36
C ARG A 329 -18.26 -25.35 13.41
N GLU A 330 -17.57 -24.30 13.00
CA GLU A 330 -17.91 -23.62 11.75
C GLU A 330 -17.50 -24.59 10.64
N GLN A 331 -18.49 -25.38 10.24
CA GLN A 331 -18.41 -26.20 9.05
C GLN A 331 -18.21 -25.25 7.88
N TRP A 332 -17.00 -25.26 7.34
CA TRP A 332 -16.66 -24.57 6.11
C TRP A 332 -17.51 -25.21 4.99
N GLU A 333 -18.56 -24.51 4.54
CA GLU A 333 -19.20 -24.84 3.27
C GLU A 333 -18.33 -24.25 2.15
N PRO A 334 -17.83 -25.06 1.21
CA PRO A 334 -17.19 -24.53 0.03
C PRO A 334 -18.28 -23.87 -0.83
N GLN A 335 -18.26 -22.55 -0.95
CA GLN A 335 -18.87 -21.89 -2.09
C GLN A 335 -17.97 -22.12 -3.31
N GLY A 336 -18.12 -23.31 -3.91
CA GLY A 336 -17.63 -23.64 -5.23
C GLY A 336 -18.80 -24.17 -6.04
N GLU A 337 -19.20 -23.44 -7.07
CA GLU A 337 -20.07 -23.98 -8.12
C GLU A 337 -19.45 -25.28 -8.65
N SER A 338 -20.27 -26.32 -8.74
CA SER A 338 -19.92 -27.59 -9.35
C SER A 338 -19.46 -27.38 -10.79
N LEU A 339 -18.26 -27.87 -11.11
CA LEU A 339 -17.64 -27.85 -12.45
C LEU A 339 -18.33 -28.75 -13.49
N ASP A 340 -19.61 -29.07 -13.31
CA ASP A 340 -20.39 -29.95 -14.18
C ASP A 340 -21.68 -29.28 -14.67
N SER A 341 -21.60 -28.07 -15.22
CA SER A 341 -22.61 -27.55 -16.16
C SER A 341 -22.23 -26.18 -16.74
N ILE A 342 -21.40 -26.14 -17.78
CA ILE A 342 -21.46 -25.05 -18.78
C ILE A 342 -21.42 -25.68 -20.18
N PRO A 343 -22.43 -25.42 -21.04
CA PRO A 343 -22.48 -25.93 -22.40
C PRO A 343 -21.37 -25.33 -23.28
N THR A 344 -20.72 -26.18 -24.06
CA THR A 344 -19.73 -25.79 -25.06
C THR A 344 -20.42 -25.14 -26.25
N GLU A 345 -20.47 -23.81 -26.30
CA GLU A 345 -20.70 -23.07 -27.54
C GLU A 345 -19.43 -22.37 -28.00
N ARG A 346 -18.95 -22.83 -29.15
CA ARG A 346 -17.79 -22.38 -29.90
C ARG A 346 -18.03 -20.95 -30.42
N MET A 347 -17.12 -20.04 -30.12
CA MET A 347 -16.93 -18.83 -30.93
C MET A 347 -15.44 -18.57 -31.15
N GLU A 348 -15.10 -18.51 -32.43
CA GLU A 348 -13.77 -18.51 -33.02
C GLU A 348 -12.96 -17.26 -32.64
N ARG A 349 -11.66 -17.44 -32.40
CA ARG A 349 -10.70 -16.36 -32.55
C ARG A 349 -9.63 -16.77 -33.55
N THR A 350 -9.65 -16.03 -34.64
CA THR A 350 -8.68 -15.97 -35.72
C THR A 350 -7.27 -15.70 -35.22
N SER A 351 -6.35 -16.51 -35.74
CA SER A 351 -4.96 -16.26 -36.13
C SER A 351 -4.35 -14.91 -35.75
N GLU A 352 -3.30 -14.97 -34.92
CA GLU A 352 -2.01 -14.27 -35.07
C GLU A 352 -1.30 -14.32 -33.72
N LEU A 353 -0.61 -15.44 -33.44
CA LEU A 353 0.48 -15.58 -32.46
C LEU A 353 1.05 -17.02 -32.54
N GLU A 354 1.18 -17.55 -33.77
CA GLU A 354 2.02 -18.71 -34.08
C GLU A 354 3.29 -18.17 -34.74
N ALA A 355 4.33 -17.88 -33.96
CA ALA A 355 5.63 -17.54 -34.54
C ALA A 355 6.85 -17.85 -33.65
N ASP A 356 6.72 -18.49 -32.48
CA ASP A 356 7.92 -18.75 -31.65
C ASP A 356 7.88 -20.02 -30.78
N ALA A 357 7.09 -21.03 -31.15
CA ALA A 357 7.12 -22.34 -30.49
C ALA A 357 7.88 -23.37 -31.34
N LEU A 358 8.98 -23.89 -30.81
CA LEU A 358 9.74 -25.02 -31.36
C LEU A 358 8.83 -26.26 -31.54
N PRO A 359 9.00 -27.06 -32.61
CA PRO A 359 8.12 -28.20 -32.86
C PRO A 359 8.37 -29.32 -31.85
N LEU A 360 7.29 -29.74 -31.17
CA LEU A 360 7.24 -31.01 -30.44
C LEU A 360 7.31 -32.15 -31.46
N LYS A 361 8.34 -32.99 -31.33
CA LYS A 361 8.46 -34.25 -32.08
C LYS A 361 7.36 -35.21 -31.65
N ASP A 362 6.75 -35.85 -32.64
CA ASP A 362 5.72 -36.87 -32.53
C ASP A 362 6.01 -37.95 -31.48
N ALA A 363 4.96 -38.26 -30.72
CA ALA A 363 4.87 -39.41 -29.85
C ALA A 363 4.65 -40.68 -30.70
N SER A 364 5.75 -41.32 -31.13
CA SER A 364 5.68 -42.67 -31.71
C SER A 364 7.02 -43.40 -31.62
N GLU A 365 7.55 -43.59 -30.41
CA GLU A 365 8.47 -44.70 -30.08
C GLU A 365 8.78 -44.67 -28.57
N ILE A 366 7.91 -45.26 -27.74
CA ILE A 366 8.29 -45.66 -26.38
C ILE A 366 8.12 -47.18 -26.32
N LYS A 367 9.26 -47.88 -26.33
CA LYS A 367 9.32 -49.32 -26.07
C LYS A 367 8.77 -49.58 -24.66
N GLU A 368 7.81 -50.50 -24.54
CA GLU A 368 7.44 -51.09 -23.25
C GLU A 368 8.69 -51.63 -22.57
N VAL A 369 9.03 -51.05 -21.42
CA VAL A 369 10.10 -51.54 -20.56
C VAL A 369 9.48 -52.54 -19.61
N ASP A 370 9.88 -53.80 -19.75
CA ASP A 370 9.45 -54.88 -18.87
C ASP A 370 10.29 -54.85 -17.58
N PHE A 371 9.70 -54.27 -16.54
CA PHE A 371 10.37 -53.97 -15.27
C PHE A 371 10.71 -55.22 -14.45
N GLU A 372 10.00 -56.32 -14.67
CA GLU A 372 10.21 -57.59 -13.96
C GLU A 372 11.59 -58.18 -14.31
N LYS A 373 11.95 -58.14 -15.59
CA LYS A 373 13.22 -58.70 -16.08
C LYS A 373 14.45 -57.90 -15.62
N LYS A 374 14.31 -56.58 -15.46
CA LYS A 374 15.37 -55.71 -14.92
C LYS A 374 15.55 -55.86 -13.40
N LEU A 375 14.48 -56.22 -12.70
CA LEU A 375 14.55 -56.49 -11.26
C LEU A 375 15.29 -57.81 -10.98
N GLU A 376 15.02 -58.85 -11.77
CA GLU A 376 15.70 -60.15 -11.64
C GLU A 376 17.20 -60.08 -12.01
N GLU A 377 17.57 -59.24 -12.97
CA GLU A 377 18.99 -59.06 -13.35
C GLU A 377 19.77 -58.30 -12.27
N SER A 378 19.16 -57.30 -11.62
CA SER A 378 19.80 -56.53 -10.55
C SER A 378 19.94 -57.30 -9.22
N LEU A 379 19.16 -58.36 -9.02
CA LEU A 379 19.21 -59.20 -7.82
C LEU A 379 20.19 -60.38 -7.93
N LYS A 380 20.82 -60.60 -9.10
CA LYS A 380 21.84 -61.64 -9.27
C LYS A 380 23.26 -61.23 -8.87
N ASP A 381 23.49 -59.93 -8.66
CA ASP A 381 24.80 -59.38 -8.27
C ASP A 381 24.86 -58.94 -6.78
N LEU A 382 23.94 -59.44 -5.96
CA LEU A 382 23.94 -59.40 -4.49
C LEU A 382 23.97 -60.84 -3.96
#